data_AF-A0A5C4MT51-F1
#
_entry.id   AF-A0A5C4MT51-F1
#
_cell.length_a   1.000
_cell.length_b   1.000
_cell.length_c   1.000
_cell.angle_alpha   90.00
_cell.angle_beta   90.00
_cell.angle_gamma   90.00
#
_symmetry.space_group_name_H-M   'P 1'
#
loop_
_entity.id
_entity.type
_entity.pdbx_description
1 polymer ?
#
loop_
_entity_poly.entity_id
_entity_poly.type
_entity_poly.pdbx_seq_one_letter_code
_entity_poly.pdbx_strand_id
1 'polypeptide(L)'
;MLGSAASAQTVETKQYEDGGIYEGEFVGGLQHGTGTYRLPDGYEYTGQWVEGEIRGQGRATFADGSVYEGQFAQGKPEGQGRIAFADGGTYEGTWTNGAITGRGVAVYANGLRYEGEFRDGKHHGQGTMTAPDGTVHEGQWVDGVKEGQGRITYPDGSVYDGGLVNGVRQGTGTLTTAEGLTYGGGWVEGRIEGEGKLTQPNGDIYEGSFKGGRREGRGVATYANGDVYVGDFHADLRHGRGLFTGTDGYKVEGEWVEGRIEGTGTATYPDGSVYTGPFRSDLADTTTACEPGPPASGPEAAAAQPVATTPQPCAVANGRISYPDGSTYEGEWKKGRIEGRGTATYANGMVYEGAFLNARSHGQGRMTYPDGYVYDGEWAEGERNGQGTATYEDGTVYVGGFLKGQRHGQGRITMPDGFTYEGEWSEGGINGQGKATYANGDVYEGQFANGRREGEGTMRYASGQVEQGLWRDGVLVGADTPAAASSGSVPGSTPPPEAAVPDEAEALPEDSVQPSTPEVAQ
;
A
#
# COMPACT_ATOMS: atom_id res chain seq x y z
N MET A 1 4.35 -77.77 -69.64
CA MET A 1 4.17 -77.79 -68.17
C MET A 1 5.37 -78.49 -67.55
N LEU A 2 6.31 -77.73 -67.01
CA LEU A 2 7.38 -78.24 -66.16
C LEU A 2 7.11 -77.65 -64.77
N GLY A 3 6.63 -78.52 -63.88
CA GLY A 3 6.34 -78.16 -62.50
C GLY A 3 7.64 -77.95 -61.73
N SER A 4 7.78 -76.76 -61.14
CA SER A 4 8.75 -76.48 -60.10
C SER A 4 8.35 -77.28 -58.86
N ALA A 5 9.13 -78.33 -58.55
CA ALA A 5 9.02 -79.03 -57.29
C ALA A 5 9.46 -78.08 -56.16
N ALA A 6 8.51 -77.72 -55.29
CA ALA A 6 8.84 -77.15 -53.99
C ALA A 6 9.58 -78.22 -53.18
N SER A 7 10.88 -78.01 -52.96
CA SER A 7 11.65 -78.81 -52.01
C SER A 7 11.03 -78.62 -50.64
N ALA A 8 10.49 -79.69 -50.05
CA ALA A 8 10.12 -79.69 -48.65
C ALA A 8 11.39 -79.43 -47.85
N GLN A 9 11.49 -78.27 -47.21
CA GLN A 9 12.57 -77.97 -46.28
C GLN A 9 12.35 -78.89 -45.06
N THR A 10 13.19 -79.90 -44.94
CA THR A 10 13.12 -80.85 -43.82
C THR A 10 13.54 -80.11 -42.55
N VAL A 11 12.63 -80.04 -41.58
CA VAL A 11 12.97 -79.61 -40.23
C VAL A 11 13.79 -80.72 -39.58
N GLU A 12 14.98 -80.37 -39.10
CA GLU A 12 15.89 -81.30 -38.40
C GLU A 12 16.17 -80.79 -36.99
N THR A 13 16.44 -81.72 -36.07
CA THR A 13 16.85 -81.41 -34.69
C THR A 13 18.31 -81.78 -34.50
N LYS A 14 19.12 -80.83 -34.02
CA LYS A 14 20.55 -81.02 -33.72
C LYS A 14 20.87 -80.55 -32.31
N GLN A 15 21.52 -81.42 -31.56
CA GLN A 15 22.08 -81.11 -30.24
C GLN A 15 23.57 -80.80 -30.36
N TYR A 16 24.03 -79.79 -29.64
CA TYR A 16 25.40 -79.29 -29.63
C TYR A 16 26.10 -79.66 -28.32
N GLU A 17 27.44 -79.60 -28.30
CA GLU A 17 28.26 -79.99 -27.14
C GLU A 17 28.04 -79.09 -25.91
N ASP A 18 27.63 -77.84 -26.14
CA ASP A 18 27.24 -76.87 -25.11
C ASP A 18 25.86 -77.19 -24.46
N GLY A 19 25.22 -78.29 -24.89
CA GLY A 19 23.88 -78.67 -24.48
C GLY A 19 22.76 -77.93 -25.22
N GLY A 20 23.10 -77.05 -26.17
CA GLY A 20 22.15 -76.35 -27.00
C GLY A 20 21.41 -77.30 -27.96
N ILE A 21 20.17 -76.98 -28.27
CA ILE A 21 19.32 -77.74 -29.18
C ILE A 21 18.76 -76.78 -30.22
N TYR A 22 19.06 -77.03 -31.50
CA TYR A 22 18.43 -76.35 -32.62
C TYR A 22 17.40 -77.27 -33.28
N GLU A 23 16.23 -76.73 -33.59
CA GLU A 23 15.17 -77.36 -34.37
C GLU A 23 14.75 -76.42 -35.49
N GLY A 24 15.00 -76.79 -36.75
CA GLY A 24 14.72 -75.92 -37.88
C GLY A 24 15.34 -76.41 -39.19
N GLU A 25 15.39 -75.53 -40.19
CA GLU A 25 15.94 -75.86 -41.50
C GLU A 25 17.48 -75.73 -41.49
N PHE A 26 18.12 -76.49 -42.37
CA PHE A 26 19.56 -76.44 -42.61
C PHE A 26 19.87 -76.29 -44.10
N VAL A 27 20.87 -75.49 -44.43
CA VAL A 27 21.46 -75.40 -45.76
C VAL A 27 22.97 -75.59 -45.62
N GLY A 28 23.53 -76.59 -46.30
CA GLY A 28 24.97 -76.90 -46.22
C GLY A 28 25.46 -77.31 -44.83
N GLY A 29 24.57 -77.87 -43.99
CA GLY A 29 24.88 -78.24 -42.59
C GLY A 29 24.87 -77.08 -41.59
N LEU A 30 24.55 -75.86 -42.06
CA LEU A 30 24.38 -74.66 -41.25
C LEU A 30 22.90 -74.33 -41.08
N GLN A 31 22.52 -73.78 -39.92
CA GLN A 31 21.17 -73.33 -39.62
C GLN A 31 20.74 -72.29 -40.66
N HIS A 32 19.55 -72.44 -41.23
CA HIS A 32 19.01 -71.52 -42.23
C HIS A 32 17.49 -71.45 -42.12
N GLY A 33 16.86 -70.46 -42.75
CA GLY A 33 15.39 -70.37 -42.80
C GLY A 33 14.81 -69.98 -41.44
N THR A 34 13.76 -70.66 -40.97
CA THR A 34 13.19 -70.44 -39.64
C THR A 34 13.53 -71.59 -38.72
N GLY A 35 13.96 -71.29 -37.49
CA GLY A 35 14.35 -72.31 -36.52
C GLY A 35 14.32 -71.82 -35.09
N THR A 36 14.29 -72.77 -34.17
CA THR A 36 14.32 -72.54 -32.73
C THR A 36 15.60 -73.08 -32.13
N TYR A 37 16.35 -72.26 -31.42
CA TYR A 37 17.55 -72.63 -30.68
C TYR A 37 17.32 -72.44 -29.18
N ARG A 38 17.61 -73.46 -28.38
CA ARG A 38 17.45 -73.50 -26.93
C ARG A 38 18.76 -73.84 -26.27
N LEU A 39 19.12 -73.12 -25.21
CA LEU A 39 20.27 -73.40 -24.37
C LEU A 39 19.82 -73.85 -22.96
N PRO A 40 20.61 -74.69 -22.26
CA PRO A 40 20.28 -75.12 -20.90
C PRO A 40 20.21 -73.99 -19.86
N ASP A 41 20.80 -72.83 -20.14
CA ASP A 41 20.77 -71.64 -19.29
C ASP A 41 19.43 -70.88 -19.35
N GLY A 42 18.51 -71.32 -20.19
CA GLY A 42 17.20 -70.71 -20.38
C GLY A 42 17.10 -69.77 -21.58
N TYR A 43 18.18 -69.53 -22.33
CA TYR A 43 18.09 -68.79 -23.59
C TYR A 43 17.32 -69.59 -24.63
N GLU A 44 16.34 -68.96 -25.27
CA GLU A 44 15.58 -69.53 -26.39
C GLU A 44 15.42 -68.47 -27.48
N TYR A 45 15.86 -68.76 -28.71
CA TYR A 45 15.60 -67.94 -29.89
C TYR A 45 14.72 -68.70 -30.88
N THR A 46 13.64 -68.09 -31.33
CA THR A 46 12.83 -68.57 -32.46
C THR A 46 12.79 -67.50 -33.53
N GLY A 47 13.24 -67.79 -34.75
CA GLY A 47 13.19 -66.81 -35.83
C GLY A 47 14.03 -67.16 -37.03
N GLN A 48 14.39 -66.14 -37.80
CA GLN A 48 15.15 -66.26 -39.03
C GLN A 48 16.65 -66.56 -38.77
N TRP A 49 17.20 -67.45 -39.59
CA TRP A 49 18.60 -67.88 -39.62
C TRP A 49 19.15 -67.77 -41.04
N VAL A 50 20.38 -67.30 -41.17
CA VAL A 50 21.10 -67.24 -42.44
C VAL A 50 22.52 -67.77 -42.22
N GLU A 51 22.78 -68.96 -42.76
CA GLU A 51 24.12 -69.57 -42.80
C GLU A 51 24.77 -69.71 -41.41
N GLY A 52 23.98 -70.15 -40.42
CA GLY A 52 24.42 -70.35 -39.05
C GLY A 52 24.33 -69.11 -38.17
N GLU A 53 23.96 -67.95 -38.71
CA GLU A 53 23.77 -66.73 -37.94
C GLU A 53 22.29 -66.39 -37.74
N ILE A 54 21.94 -65.99 -36.52
CA ILE A 54 20.66 -65.36 -36.21
C ILE A 54 20.59 -64.00 -36.91
N ARG A 55 19.67 -63.86 -37.88
CA ARG A 55 19.49 -62.65 -38.70
C ARG A 55 18.04 -62.49 -39.11
N GLY A 56 17.56 -61.25 -39.17
CA GLY A 56 16.18 -60.94 -39.57
C GLY A 56 15.22 -60.94 -38.39
N GLN A 57 13.95 -61.28 -38.60
CA GLN A 57 12.93 -61.22 -37.56
C GLN A 57 12.98 -62.44 -36.64
N GLY A 58 12.84 -62.23 -35.34
CA GLY A 58 12.78 -63.31 -34.37
C GLY A 58 12.33 -62.88 -32.98
N ARG A 59 12.27 -63.87 -32.09
CA ARG A 59 11.92 -63.75 -30.69
C ARG A 59 12.98 -64.45 -29.85
N ALA A 60 13.64 -63.73 -28.95
CA ALA A 60 14.58 -64.27 -27.98
C ALA A 60 14.03 -64.15 -26.56
N THR A 61 13.96 -65.26 -25.83
CA THR A 61 13.86 -65.30 -24.37
C THR A 61 15.27 -65.43 -23.82
N PHE A 62 15.68 -64.51 -22.95
CA PHE A 62 17.00 -64.50 -22.32
C PHE A 62 16.97 -65.27 -20.99
N ALA A 63 18.15 -65.66 -20.51
CA ALA A 63 18.31 -66.43 -19.26
C ALA A 63 17.75 -65.71 -18.02
N ASP A 64 17.69 -64.38 -18.03
CA ASP A 64 17.10 -63.57 -16.96
C ASP A 64 15.56 -63.55 -17.01
N GLY A 65 14.95 -64.11 -18.06
CA GLY A 65 13.51 -64.10 -18.33
C GLY A 65 13.04 -62.95 -19.22
N SER A 66 13.92 -62.04 -19.63
CA SER A 66 13.59 -60.97 -20.58
C SER A 66 13.22 -61.55 -21.95
N VAL A 67 12.29 -60.93 -22.67
CA VAL A 67 11.83 -61.39 -23.99
C VAL A 67 11.95 -60.25 -24.99
N TYR A 68 12.78 -60.41 -26.02
CA TYR A 68 12.90 -59.50 -27.16
C TYR A 68 12.21 -60.07 -28.39
N GLU A 69 11.45 -59.23 -29.09
CA GLU A 69 10.82 -59.52 -30.38
C GLU A 69 11.18 -58.40 -31.36
N GLY A 70 11.80 -58.74 -32.48
CA GLY A 70 12.21 -57.76 -33.47
C GLY A 70 13.29 -58.25 -34.42
N GLN A 71 13.98 -57.28 -35.03
CA GLN A 71 15.06 -57.56 -35.97
C GLN A 71 16.36 -57.94 -35.24
N PHE A 72 17.14 -58.82 -35.85
CA PHE A 72 18.44 -59.28 -35.40
C PHE A 72 19.49 -59.15 -36.51
N ALA A 73 20.72 -58.84 -36.12
CA ALA A 73 21.90 -58.96 -36.96
C ALA A 73 23.04 -59.57 -36.13
N GLN A 74 23.69 -60.61 -36.67
CA GLN A 74 24.80 -61.32 -35.99
C GLN A 74 24.44 -61.76 -34.56
N GLY A 75 23.21 -62.25 -34.36
CA GLY A 75 22.71 -62.69 -33.05
C GLY A 75 22.38 -61.58 -32.06
N LYS A 76 22.48 -60.30 -32.44
CA LYS A 76 22.13 -59.16 -31.58
C LYS A 76 20.87 -58.46 -32.07
N PRO A 77 20.04 -57.91 -31.15
CA PRO A 77 18.99 -56.95 -31.51
C PRO A 77 19.52 -55.84 -32.41
N GLU A 78 18.82 -55.56 -33.50
CA GLU A 78 19.17 -54.56 -34.52
C GLU A 78 17.87 -53.92 -35.04
N GLY A 79 17.92 -52.71 -35.61
CA GLY A 79 16.77 -52.12 -36.27
C GLY A 79 15.62 -51.79 -35.31
N GLN A 80 14.40 -52.23 -35.59
CA GLN A 80 13.23 -52.01 -34.72
C GLN A 80 12.89 -53.28 -33.94
N GLY A 81 12.59 -53.13 -32.66
CA GLY A 81 12.18 -54.24 -31.80
C GLY A 81 11.64 -53.80 -30.45
N ARG A 82 10.98 -54.74 -29.78
CA ARG A 82 10.38 -54.59 -28.46
C ARG A 82 10.98 -55.61 -27.50
N ILE A 83 11.39 -55.15 -26.32
CA ILE A 83 11.80 -56.02 -25.21
C ILE A 83 10.84 -55.84 -24.04
N ALA A 84 10.46 -56.96 -23.41
CA ALA A 84 9.87 -57.01 -22.09
C ALA A 84 10.94 -57.54 -21.12
N PHE A 85 11.34 -56.72 -20.16
CA PHE A 85 12.34 -57.07 -19.17
C PHE A 85 11.74 -57.93 -18.06
N ALA A 86 12.58 -58.73 -17.42
CA ALA A 86 12.18 -59.62 -16.33
C ALA A 86 11.55 -58.90 -15.12
N ASP A 87 11.88 -57.62 -14.91
CA ASP A 87 11.31 -56.77 -13.86
C ASP A 87 9.90 -56.23 -14.21
N GLY A 88 9.39 -56.52 -15.40
CA GLY A 88 8.11 -56.04 -15.93
C GLY A 88 8.21 -54.75 -16.75
N GLY A 89 9.40 -54.14 -16.85
CA GLY A 89 9.64 -53.01 -17.74
C GLY A 89 9.53 -53.40 -19.22
N THR A 90 9.34 -52.42 -20.10
CA THR A 90 9.35 -52.62 -21.55
C THR A 90 10.09 -51.51 -22.25
N TYR A 91 10.68 -51.81 -23.40
CA TYR A 91 11.16 -50.83 -24.36
C TYR A 91 10.75 -51.25 -25.77
N GLU A 92 10.26 -50.32 -26.56
CA GLU A 92 9.96 -50.50 -27.98
C GLU A 92 10.61 -49.36 -28.77
N GLY A 93 11.47 -49.69 -29.73
CA GLY A 93 12.13 -48.68 -30.53
C GLY A 93 13.34 -49.20 -31.27
N THR A 94 14.32 -48.30 -31.45
CA THR A 94 15.49 -48.57 -32.28
C THR A 94 16.60 -49.27 -31.48
N TRP A 95 17.27 -50.20 -32.14
CA TRP A 95 18.38 -51.00 -31.65
C TRP A 95 19.55 -50.95 -32.63
N THR A 96 20.77 -50.91 -32.11
CA THR A 96 21.98 -51.01 -32.93
C THR A 96 23.02 -51.82 -32.18
N ASN A 97 23.50 -52.90 -32.77
CA ASN A 97 24.47 -53.82 -32.18
C ASN A 97 24.09 -54.31 -30.77
N GLY A 98 22.79 -54.54 -30.53
CA GLY A 98 22.24 -54.97 -29.25
C GLY A 98 22.01 -53.85 -28.23
N ALA A 99 22.35 -52.60 -28.54
CA ALA A 99 22.10 -51.47 -27.65
C ALA A 99 20.83 -50.70 -28.04
N ILE A 100 20.07 -50.27 -27.03
CA ILE A 100 18.94 -49.35 -27.18
C ILE A 100 19.47 -47.98 -27.62
N THR A 101 18.98 -47.47 -28.74
CA THR A 101 19.42 -46.19 -29.33
C THR A 101 18.29 -45.56 -30.15
N GLY A 102 18.50 -44.36 -30.69
CA GLY A 102 17.53 -43.71 -31.56
C GLY A 102 16.23 -43.37 -30.83
N ARG A 103 15.08 -43.44 -31.51
CA ARG A 103 13.78 -43.16 -30.88
C ARG A 103 13.11 -44.43 -30.37
N GLY A 104 12.43 -44.31 -29.24
CA GLY A 104 11.63 -45.38 -28.66
C GLY A 104 10.75 -44.94 -27.51
N VAL A 105 10.01 -45.90 -26.96
CA VAL A 105 9.13 -45.77 -25.81
C VAL A 105 9.55 -46.79 -24.77
N ALA A 106 9.90 -46.33 -23.57
CA ALA A 106 10.15 -47.18 -22.41
C ALA A 106 9.01 -47.04 -21.39
N VAL A 107 8.55 -48.16 -20.84
CA VAL A 107 7.69 -48.20 -19.64
C VAL A 107 8.46 -48.96 -18.58
N TYR A 108 8.82 -48.29 -17.49
CA TYR A 108 9.61 -48.87 -16.42
C TYR A 108 8.71 -49.63 -15.43
N ALA A 109 9.30 -50.58 -14.69
CA ALA A 109 8.58 -51.39 -13.71
C ALA A 109 7.85 -50.56 -12.63
N ASN A 110 8.34 -49.35 -12.35
CA ASN A 110 7.69 -48.40 -11.44
C ASN A 110 6.52 -47.61 -12.07
N GLY A 111 6.14 -47.91 -13.31
CA GLY A 111 5.07 -47.25 -14.06
C GLY A 111 5.47 -45.96 -14.78
N LEU A 112 6.72 -45.50 -14.64
CA LEU A 112 7.22 -44.34 -15.36
C LEU A 112 7.27 -44.65 -16.86
N ARG A 113 6.82 -43.72 -17.70
CA ARG A 113 6.88 -43.83 -19.16
C ARG A 113 7.82 -42.77 -19.71
N TYR A 114 8.70 -43.15 -20.61
CA TYR A 114 9.52 -42.21 -21.40
C TYR A 114 9.32 -42.47 -22.88
N GLU A 115 9.14 -41.40 -23.64
CA GLU A 115 9.07 -41.43 -25.10
C GLU A 115 10.02 -40.38 -25.64
N GLY A 116 11.01 -40.80 -26.43
CA GLY A 116 12.00 -39.87 -26.92
C GLY A 116 13.22 -40.56 -27.49
N GLU A 117 14.32 -39.81 -27.52
CA GLU A 117 15.61 -40.28 -28.00
C GLU A 117 16.38 -41.01 -26.89
N PHE A 118 17.18 -41.98 -27.32
CA PHE A 118 18.03 -42.83 -26.48
C PHE A 118 19.43 -42.90 -27.08
N ARG A 119 20.43 -43.01 -26.20
CA ARG A 119 21.81 -43.31 -26.55
C ARG A 119 22.37 -44.29 -25.53
N ASP A 120 22.81 -45.45 -25.99
CA ASP A 120 23.39 -46.52 -25.16
C ASP A 120 22.49 -46.88 -23.96
N GLY A 121 21.18 -46.98 -24.21
CA GLY A 121 20.17 -47.28 -23.19
C GLY A 121 19.79 -46.13 -22.26
N LYS A 122 20.38 -44.93 -22.41
CA LYS A 122 20.06 -43.76 -21.61
C LYS A 122 19.16 -42.79 -22.38
N HIS A 123 18.24 -42.12 -21.68
CA HIS A 123 17.51 -40.99 -22.26
C HIS A 123 18.48 -39.92 -22.76
N HIS A 124 18.32 -39.46 -23.99
CA HIS A 124 19.17 -38.45 -24.58
C HIS A 124 18.37 -37.63 -25.59
N GLY A 125 18.80 -36.40 -25.91
CA GLY A 125 18.15 -35.60 -26.95
C GLY A 125 16.84 -35.00 -26.46
N GLN A 126 15.76 -35.13 -27.24
CA GLN A 126 14.43 -34.66 -26.84
C GLN A 126 13.58 -35.83 -26.38
N GLY A 127 12.79 -35.62 -25.33
CA GLY A 127 11.89 -36.65 -24.83
C GLY A 127 10.85 -36.16 -23.84
N THR A 128 9.80 -36.95 -23.71
CA THR A 128 8.67 -36.76 -22.80
C THR A 128 8.65 -37.89 -21.79
N MET A 129 8.74 -37.53 -20.50
CA MET A 129 8.62 -38.45 -19.39
C MET A 129 7.29 -38.22 -18.67
N THR A 130 6.48 -39.27 -18.50
CA THR A 130 5.24 -39.26 -17.73
C THR A 130 5.42 -40.11 -16.49
N ALA A 131 5.30 -39.49 -15.31
CA ALA A 131 5.32 -40.17 -14.03
C ALA A 131 3.94 -40.77 -13.70
N PRO A 132 3.87 -41.82 -12.85
CA PRO A 132 2.61 -42.44 -12.45
C PRO A 132 1.61 -41.50 -11.76
N ASP A 133 2.10 -40.42 -11.14
CA ASP A 133 1.27 -39.40 -10.50
C ASP A 133 0.62 -38.43 -11.50
N GLY A 134 0.93 -38.56 -12.80
CA GLY A 134 0.44 -37.70 -13.87
C GLY A 134 1.37 -36.54 -14.23
N THR A 135 2.50 -36.35 -13.52
CA THR A 135 3.49 -35.32 -13.87
C THR A 135 4.10 -35.64 -15.23
N VAL A 136 4.09 -34.67 -16.14
CA VAL A 136 4.69 -34.78 -17.48
C VAL A 136 5.86 -33.82 -17.58
N HIS A 137 7.01 -34.31 -18.04
CA HIS A 137 8.19 -33.52 -18.33
C HIS A 137 8.57 -33.68 -19.80
N GLU A 138 8.61 -32.58 -20.54
CA GLU A 138 8.98 -32.52 -21.94
C GLU A 138 10.24 -31.65 -22.05
N GLY A 139 11.31 -32.14 -22.69
CA GLY A 139 12.49 -31.31 -22.87
C GLY A 139 13.75 -32.06 -23.25
N GLN A 140 14.87 -31.38 -23.00
CA GLN A 140 16.21 -31.87 -23.31
C GLN A 140 16.74 -32.85 -22.24
N TRP A 141 17.39 -33.90 -22.73
CA TRP A 141 18.00 -34.94 -21.94
C TRP A 141 19.45 -35.15 -22.33
N VAL A 142 20.33 -35.26 -21.34
CA VAL A 142 21.75 -35.58 -21.53
C VAL A 142 22.08 -36.78 -20.64
N ASP A 143 22.19 -37.94 -21.27
CA ASP A 143 22.63 -39.21 -20.64
C ASP A 143 21.83 -39.57 -19.38
N GLY A 144 20.51 -39.42 -19.46
CA GLY A 144 19.55 -39.71 -18.39
C GLY A 144 19.18 -38.50 -17.54
N VAL A 145 19.87 -37.37 -17.67
CA VAL A 145 19.64 -36.16 -16.87
C VAL A 145 18.79 -35.16 -17.64
N LYS A 146 17.79 -34.57 -16.98
CA LYS A 146 16.98 -33.47 -17.50
C LYS A 146 17.82 -32.19 -17.47
N GLU A 147 18.10 -31.61 -18.62
CA GLU A 147 18.99 -30.46 -18.77
C GLU A 147 18.39 -29.45 -19.76
N GLY A 148 18.80 -28.19 -19.71
CA GLY A 148 18.42 -27.20 -20.70
C GLY A 148 16.96 -26.73 -20.56
N GLN A 149 16.28 -26.48 -21.68
CA GLN A 149 14.90 -25.98 -21.67
C GLN A 149 13.91 -27.15 -21.61
N GLY A 150 12.85 -26.97 -20.82
CA GLY A 150 11.78 -27.96 -20.72
C GLY A 150 10.49 -27.42 -20.12
N ARG A 151 9.42 -28.17 -20.37
CA ARG A 151 8.08 -27.95 -19.87
C ARG A 151 7.72 -29.03 -18.86
N ILE A 152 7.26 -28.64 -17.68
CA ILE A 152 6.72 -29.55 -16.66
C ILE A 152 5.23 -29.25 -16.51
N THR A 153 4.39 -30.25 -16.76
CA THR A 153 2.96 -30.21 -16.42
C THR A 153 2.75 -31.03 -15.15
N TYR A 154 2.23 -30.39 -14.12
CA TYR A 154 1.97 -31.00 -12.82
C TYR A 154 0.56 -31.62 -12.77
N PRO A 155 0.29 -32.56 -11.84
CA PRO A 155 -1.01 -33.25 -11.75
C PRO A 155 -2.20 -32.32 -11.46
N ASP A 156 -1.96 -31.18 -10.81
CA ASP A 156 -2.95 -30.14 -10.55
C ASP A 156 -3.31 -29.31 -11.80
N GLY A 157 -2.58 -29.49 -12.91
CA GLY A 157 -2.72 -28.71 -14.14
C GLY A 157 -1.80 -27.51 -14.23
N SER A 158 -0.99 -27.24 -13.19
CA SER A 158 0.03 -26.20 -13.22
C SER A 158 1.10 -26.53 -14.26
N VAL A 159 1.66 -25.52 -14.92
CA VAL A 159 2.67 -25.68 -15.97
C VAL A 159 3.86 -24.78 -15.69
N TYR A 160 5.05 -25.37 -15.67
CA TYR A 160 6.32 -24.65 -15.74
C TYR A 160 6.92 -24.78 -17.14
N ASP A 161 7.43 -23.68 -17.69
CA ASP A 161 8.17 -23.65 -18.95
C ASP A 161 9.45 -22.82 -18.73
N GLY A 162 10.62 -23.46 -18.83
CA GLY A 162 11.88 -22.76 -18.63
C GLY A 162 13.10 -23.66 -18.44
N GLY A 163 14.16 -23.06 -17.91
CA GLY A 163 15.44 -23.74 -17.71
C GLY A 163 15.42 -24.78 -16.60
N LEU A 164 16.17 -25.85 -16.81
CA LEU A 164 16.42 -26.95 -15.87
C LEU A 164 17.91 -27.28 -15.84
N VAL A 165 18.40 -27.59 -14.64
CA VAL A 165 19.74 -28.15 -14.40
C VAL A 165 19.57 -29.31 -13.44
N ASN A 166 20.06 -30.50 -13.80
CA ASN A 166 19.84 -31.74 -13.05
C ASN A 166 18.35 -31.99 -12.69
N GLY A 167 17.43 -31.61 -13.58
CA GLY A 167 15.98 -31.70 -13.38
C GLY A 167 15.38 -30.72 -12.38
N VAL A 168 16.17 -29.78 -11.87
CA VAL A 168 15.71 -28.70 -10.97
C VAL A 168 15.53 -27.42 -11.78
N ARG A 169 14.44 -26.68 -11.55
CA ARG A 169 14.17 -25.39 -12.22
C ARG A 169 15.29 -24.40 -11.94
N GLN A 170 15.84 -23.79 -12.98
CA GLN A 170 17.03 -22.94 -12.92
C GLN A 170 17.02 -21.90 -14.04
N GLY A 171 17.56 -20.71 -13.79
CA GLY A 171 17.67 -19.66 -14.79
C GLY A 171 16.36 -18.90 -14.93
N THR A 172 15.82 -18.76 -16.13
CA THR A 172 14.54 -18.07 -16.36
C THR A 172 13.46 -19.08 -16.70
N GLY A 173 12.24 -18.83 -16.22
CA GLY A 173 11.09 -19.66 -16.55
C GLY A 173 9.77 -19.05 -16.11
N THR A 174 8.68 -19.55 -16.70
CA THR A 174 7.32 -19.17 -16.40
C THR A 174 6.58 -20.31 -15.72
N LEU A 175 5.96 -20.04 -14.58
CA LEU A 175 5.04 -20.93 -13.89
C LEU A 175 3.62 -20.35 -14.01
N THR A 176 2.69 -21.12 -14.58
CA THR A 176 1.26 -20.83 -14.57
C THR A 176 0.56 -21.87 -13.72
N THR A 177 -0.09 -21.47 -12.63
CA THR A 177 -0.86 -22.39 -11.79
C THR A 177 -2.21 -22.70 -12.41
N ALA A 178 -2.85 -23.78 -11.98
CA ALA A 178 -4.21 -24.13 -12.40
C ALA A 178 -5.26 -23.06 -12.07
N GLU A 179 -4.99 -22.25 -11.04
CA GLU A 179 -5.86 -21.14 -10.59
C GLU A 179 -5.61 -19.83 -11.35
N GLY A 180 -4.65 -19.82 -12.30
CA GLY A 180 -4.36 -18.67 -13.17
C GLY A 180 -3.28 -17.72 -12.66
N LEU A 181 -2.65 -18.00 -11.51
CA LEU A 181 -1.47 -17.25 -11.07
C LEU A 181 -0.34 -17.51 -12.06
N THR A 182 0.30 -16.45 -12.55
CA THR A 182 1.43 -16.56 -13.46
C THR A 182 2.65 -15.85 -12.89
N TYR A 183 3.76 -16.55 -12.76
CA TYR A 183 5.06 -15.97 -12.45
C TYR A 183 6.01 -16.21 -13.62
N GLY A 184 6.62 -15.16 -14.16
CA GLY A 184 7.70 -15.25 -15.13
C GLY A 184 8.93 -14.52 -14.60
N GLY A 185 10.06 -15.21 -14.43
CA GLY A 185 11.25 -14.58 -13.87
C GLY A 185 12.37 -15.56 -13.56
N GLY A 186 13.25 -15.14 -12.64
CA GLY A 186 14.40 -15.92 -12.21
C GLY A 186 14.06 -17.09 -11.27
N TRP A 187 14.87 -18.15 -11.40
CA TRP A 187 14.82 -19.38 -10.65
C TRP A 187 16.23 -19.82 -10.24
N VAL A 188 16.42 -20.16 -8.96
CA VAL A 188 17.66 -20.73 -8.43
C VAL A 188 17.30 -21.92 -7.56
N GLU A 189 17.84 -23.09 -7.88
CA GLU A 189 17.60 -24.34 -7.13
C GLU A 189 16.12 -24.61 -6.87
N GLY A 190 15.27 -24.38 -7.88
CA GLY A 190 13.84 -24.61 -7.80
C GLY A 190 13.03 -23.51 -7.10
N ARG A 191 13.67 -22.45 -6.62
CA ARG A 191 13.03 -21.31 -5.94
C ARG A 191 12.97 -20.09 -6.83
N ILE A 192 11.92 -19.30 -6.68
CA ILE A 192 11.76 -17.99 -7.30
C ILE A 192 12.75 -17.01 -6.66
N GLU A 193 13.64 -16.44 -7.47
CA GLU A 193 14.74 -15.57 -7.04
C GLU A 193 15.06 -14.54 -8.14
N GLY A 194 15.49 -13.34 -7.75
CA GLY A 194 15.86 -12.28 -8.68
C GLY A 194 14.65 -11.57 -9.29
N GLU A 195 14.83 -10.94 -10.46
CA GLU A 195 13.76 -10.17 -11.11
C GLU A 195 12.68 -11.06 -11.72
N GLY A 196 11.43 -10.62 -11.61
CA GLY A 196 10.30 -11.30 -12.23
C GLY A 196 9.03 -10.48 -12.29
N LYS A 197 8.03 -11.05 -12.95
CA LYS A 197 6.66 -10.56 -13.03
C LYS A 197 5.71 -11.60 -12.47
N LEU A 198 4.94 -11.22 -11.48
CA LEU A 198 3.86 -12.02 -10.89
C LEU A 198 2.52 -11.38 -11.26
N THR A 199 1.64 -12.15 -11.89
CA THR A 199 0.25 -11.79 -12.17
C THR A 199 -0.65 -12.69 -11.33
N GLN A 200 -1.43 -12.11 -10.44
CA GLN A 200 -2.41 -12.83 -9.62
C GLN A 200 -3.72 -13.07 -10.40
N PRO A 201 -4.53 -14.07 -10.00
CA PRO A 201 -5.82 -14.35 -10.65
C PRO A 201 -6.82 -13.19 -10.61
N ASN A 202 -6.73 -12.32 -9.61
CA ASN A 202 -7.57 -11.13 -9.48
C ASN A 202 -7.16 -9.99 -10.45
N GLY A 203 -6.03 -10.11 -11.15
CA GLY A 203 -5.48 -9.09 -12.04
C GLY A 203 -4.38 -8.22 -11.42
N ASP A 204 -4.07 -8.38 -10.12
CA ASP A 204 -2.93 -7.67 -9.52
C ASP A 204 -1.63 -8.13 -10.17
N ILE A 205 -0.78 -7.18 -10.51
CA ILE A 205 0.52 -7.42 -11.14
C ILE A 205 1.60 -6.85 -10.21
N TYR A 206 2.67 -7.62 -10.02
CA TYR A 206 3.91 -7.14 -9.43
C TYR A 206 5.07 -7.39 -10.39
N GLU A 207 5.91 -6.38 -10.59
CA GLU A 207 7.16 -6.45 -11.36
C GLU A 207 8.31 -5.92 -10.50
N GLY A 208 9.31 -6.75 -10.22
CA GLY A 208 10.44 -6.38 -9.37
C GLY A 208 11.21 -7.59 -8.85
N SER A 209 12.02 -7.38 -7.81
CA SER A 209 12.87 -8.42 -7.25
C SER A 209 12.12 -9.38 -6.32
N PHE A 210 12.55 -10.64 -6.34
CA PHE A 210 12.06 -11.71 -5.50
C PHE A 210 13.19 -12.37 -4.73
N LYS A 211 12.87 -12.84 -3.52
CA LYS A 211 13.76 -13.66 -2.70
C LYS A 211 12.96 -14.78 -2.04
N GLY A 212 13.33 -16.03 -2.31
CA GLY A 212 12.61 -17.20 -1.80
C GLY A 212 11.11 -17.22 -2.13
N GLY A 213 10.72 -16.67 -3.29
CA GLY A 213 9.31 -16.56 -3.70
C GLY A 213 8.52 -15.40 -3.13
N ARG A 214 9.14 -14.54 -2.31
CA ARG A 214 8.52 -13.32 -1.77
C ARG A 214 9.00 -12.10 -2.51
N ARG A 215 8.15 -11.09 -2.65
CA ARG A 215 8.54 -9.76 -3.17
C ARG A 215 9.50 -9.11 -2.19
N GLU A 216 10.63 -8.63 -2.71
CA GLU A 216 11.74 -8.10 -1.93
C GLU A 216 12.44 -6.99 -2.71
N GLY A 217 12.98 -5.97 -2.07
CA GLY A 217 13.65 -4.87 -2.76
C GLY A 217 12.70 -4.05 -3.64
N ARG A 218 13.23 -3.40 -4.68
CA ARG A 218 12.46 -2.44 -5.48
C ARG A 218 11.49 -3.15 -6.44
N GLY A 219 10.27 -2.64 -6.53
CA GLY A 219 9.29 -3.14 -7.49
C GLY A 219 8.12 -2.19 -7.75
N VAL A 220 7.25 -2.62 -8.64
CA VAL A 220 6.01 -1.96 -9.04
C VAL A 220 4.87 -2.93 -8.82
N ALA A 221 3.90 -2.57 -7.98
CA ALA A 221 2.63 -3.27 -7.86
C ALA A 221 1.53 -2.46 -8.55
N THR A 222 0.88 -3.05 -9.55
CA THR A 222 -0.34 -2.52 -10.18
C THR A 222 -1.51 -3.36 -9.71
N TYR A 223 -2.44 -2.75 -8.99
CA TYR A 223 -3.60 -3.44 -8.43
C TYR A 223 -4.72 -3.52 -9.47
N ALA A 224 -5.60 -4.51 -9.33
CA ALA A 224 -6.72 -4.74 -10.25
C ALA A 224 -7.70 -3.56 -10.34
N ASN A 225 -7.78 -2.74 -9.29
CA ASN A 225 -8.56 -1.49 -9.29
C ASN A 225 -7.88 -0.34 -10.06
N GLY A 226 -6.65 -0.53 -10.53
CA GLY A 226 -5.84 0.46 -11.24
C GLY A 226 -4.89 1.27 -10.36
N ASP A 227 -4.92 1.10 -9.04
CA ASP A 227 -3.98 1.76 -8.15
C ASP A 227 -2.57 1.22 -8.40
N VAL A 228 -1.56 2.04 -8.13
CA VAL A 228 -0.16 1.68 -8.37
C VAL A 228 0.68 2.01 -7.15
N TYR A 229 1.55 1.10 -6.77
CA TYR A 229 2.65 1.36 -5.84
C TYR A 229 3.99 1.14 -6.53
N VAL A 230 4.90 2.10 -6.39
CA VAL A 230 6.29 2.03 -6.85
C VAL A 230 7.20 2.27 -5.65
N GLY A 231 7.99 1.29 -5.26
CA GLY A 231 8.83 1.43 -4.06
C GLY A 231 9.52 0.14 -3.64
N ASP A 232 10.04 0.13 -2.43
CA ASP A 232 10.68 -1.04 -1.86
C ASP A 232 9.65 -2.01 -1.25
N PHE A 233 10.02 -3.28 -1.19
CA PHE A 233 9.25 -4.37 -0.61
C PHE A 233 10.15 -5.16 0.33
N HIS A 234 9.57 -5.69 1.39
CA HIS A 234 10.23 -6.63 2.28
C HIS A 234 9.22 -7.70 2.69
N ALA A 235 9.55 -8.97 2.41
CA ALA A 235 8.70 -10.10 2.73
C ALA A 235 7.22 -9.89 2.31
N ASP A 236 7.00 -9.53 1.04
CA ASP A 236 5.67 -9.25 0.44
C ASP A 236 4.96 -7.97 0.88
N LEU A 237 5.51 -7.17 1.80
CA LEU A 237 4.92 -5.92 2.24
C LEU A 237 5.64 -4.72 1.64
N ARG A 238 4.90 -3.65 1.35
CA ARG A 238 5.50 -2.35 1.01
C ARG A 238 6.39 -1.90 2.16
N HIS A 239 7.60 -1.49 1.84
CA HIS A 239 8.60 -1.12 2.83
C HIS A 239 9.51 -0.02 2.28
N GLY A 240 10.34 0.60 3.11
CA GLY A 240 11.32 1.60 2.68
C GLY A 240 10.66 2.77 1.94
N ARG A 241 11.29 3.27 0.88
CA ARG A 241 10.73 4.42 0.16
C ARG A 241 9.76 3.96 -0.92
N GLY A 242 8.64 4.66 -1.04
CA GLY A 242 7.70 4.39 -2.11
C GLY A 242 6.65 5.47 -2.34
N LEU A 243 6.06 5.40 -3.53
CA LEU A 243 4.96 6.21 -4.00
C LEU A 243 3.76 5.31 -4.28
N PHE A 244 2.64 5.59 -3.62
CA PHE A 244 1.33 5.07 -3.97
C PHE A 244 0.56 6.12 -4.80
N THR A 245 -0.11 5.67 -5.86
CA THR A 245 -0.98 6.49 -6.71
C THR A 245 -2.31 5.78 -6.86
N GLY A 246 -3.36 6.38 -6.31
CA GLY A 246 -4.74 5.96 -6.47
C GLY A 246 -5.34 6.44 -7.80
N THR A 247 -6.31 5.69 -8.31
CA THR A 247 -7.07 6.04 -9.53
C THR A 247 -7.96 7.27 -9.36
N ASP A 248 -8.30 7.64 -8.13
CA ASP A 248 -9.01 8.85 -7.74
C ASP A 248 -8.15 10.12 -7.80
N GLY A 249 -6.84 9.98 -8.06
CA GLY A 249 -5.88 11.08 -8.07
C GLY A 249 -5.14 11.27 -6.75
N TYR A 250 -5.50 10.53 -5.70
CA TYR A 250 -4.75 10.51 -4.44
C TYR A 250 -3.34 9.97 -4.69
N LYS A 251 -2.32 10.62 -4.12
CA LYS A 251 -0.94 10.17 -4.19
C LYS A 251 -0.32 10.31 -2.83
N VAL A 252 0.49 9.33 -2.43
CA VAL A 252 1.25 9.44 -1.20
C VAL A 252 2.64 8.87 -1.38
N GLU A 253 3.65 9.70 -1.09
CA GLU A 253 5.07 9.38 -1.19
C GLU A 253 5.73 9.53 0.18
N GLY A 254 6.56 8.57 0.58
CA GLY A 254 7.25 8.62 1.86
C GLY A 254 7.90 7.30 2.24
N GLU A 255 8.14 7.14 3.54
CA GLU A 255 8.65 5.91 4.13
C GLU A 255 7.49 4.95 4.44
N TRP A 256 7.69 3.66 4.16
CA TRP A 256 6.70 2.61 4.33
C TRP A 256 7.24 1.56 5.29
N VAL A 257 6.41 1.11 6.22
CA VAL A 257 6.73 0.05 7.18
C VAL A 257 5.56 -0.92 7.22
N GLU A 258 5.85 -2.21 6.97
CA GLU A 258 4.86 -3.29 7.00
C GLU A 258 3.57 -3.00 6.21
N GLY A 259 3.71 -2.39 5.04
CA GLY A 259 2.59 -2.09 4.16
C GLY A 259 1.93 -0.72 4.39
N ARG A 260 2.35 0.06 5.39
CA ARG A 260 1.74 1.34 5.76
C ARG A 260 2.69 2.50 5.60
N ILE A 261 2.18 3.69 5.29
CA ILE A 261 3.03 4.90 5.33
C ILE A 261 3.26 5.32 6.78
N GLU A 262 4.54 5.56 7.11
CA GLU A 262 5.04 5.91 8.43
C GLU A 262 6.15 6.97 8.29
N GLY A 263 6.44 7.73 9.34
CA GLY A 263 7.50 8.74 9.29
C GLY A 263 7.14 9.91 8.37
N THR A 264 8.10 10.53 7.70
CA THR A 264 7.81 11.73 6.89
C THR A 264 7.37 11.38 5.47
N GLY A 265 6.33 12.06 4.98
CA GLY A 265 5.85 11.88 3.61
C GLY A 265 5.12 13.11 3.06
N THR A 266 4.63 12.97 1.84
CA THR A 266 3.80 13.95 1.14
C THR A 266 2.58 13.25 0.57
N ALA A 267 1.38 13.73 0.92
CA ALA A 267 0.13 13.31 0.32
C ALA A 267 -0.41 14.41 -0.59
N THR A 268 -0.83 14.05 -1.80
CA THR A 268 -1.59 14.90 -2.72
C THR A 268 -3.00 14.32 -2.83
N TYR A 269 -4.01 15.13 -2.58
CA TYR A 269 -5.40 14.70 -2.59
C TYR A 269 -6.07 14.99 -3.95
N PRO A 270 -7.20 14.32 -4.27
CA PRO A 270 -7.94 14.54 -5.52
C PRO A 270 -8.39 15.98 -5.75
N ASP A 271 -8.63 16.74 -4.68
CA ASP A 271 -9.00 18.16 -4.75
C ASP A 271 -7.80 19.07 -5.09
N GLY A 272 -6.58 18.53 -5.15
CA GLY A 272 -5.34 19.25 -5.41
C GLY A 272 -4.64 19.77 -4.14
N SER A 273 -5.20 19.52 -2.96
CA SER A 273 -4.53 19.85 -1.70
C SER A 273 -3.30 18.95 -1.49
N VAL A 274 -2.27 19.50 -0.84
CA VAL A 274 -0.99 18.83 -0.60
C VAL A 274 -0.63 18.92 0.86
N TYR A 275 -0.54 17.77 1.53
CA TYR A 275 0.01 17.63 2.87
C TYR A 275 1.48 17.21 2.80
N THR A 276 2.32 17.79 3.65
CA THR A 276 3.71 17.39 3.88
C THR A 276 3.97 17.34 5.37
N GLY A 277 4.41 16.19 5.88
CA GLY A 277 4.66 16.03 7.31
C GLY A 277 4.72 14.57 7.77
N PRO A 278 4.64 14.35 9.09
CA PRO A 278 4.66 13.02 9.69
C PRO A 278 3.36 12.22 9.47
N PHE A 279 3.53 10.94 9.17
CA PHE A 279 2.50 9.91 9.08
C PHE A 279 2.71 8.88 10.19
N ARG A 280 1.59 8.36 10.69
CA ARG A 280 1.54 7.19 11.56
C ARG A 280 0.34 6.35 11.18
N SER A 281 0.57 5.07 10.89
CA SER A 281 -0.47 4.11 10.53
C SER A 281 -1.40 4.66 9.45
N ASP A 282 -0.80 5.12 8.34
CA ASP A 282 -1.46 5.66 7.16
C ASP A 282 -2.09 7.06 7.31
N LEU A 283 -1.97 7.70 8.46
CA LEU A 283 -2.62 8.98 8.75
C LEU A 283 -1.61 10.07 9.11
N ALA A 284 -1.87 11.30 8.66
CA ALA A 284 -1.14 12.49 9.12
C ALA A 284 -1.22 12.58 10.66
N ASP A 285 -0.08 12.51 11.34
CA ASP A 285 -0.04 12.42 12.79
C ASP A 285 1.30 12.91 13.32
N THR A 286 1.28 14.10 13.92
CA THR A 286 2.46 14.73 14.53
C THR A 286 2.64 14.34 15.99
N THR A 287 1.78 13.48 16.54
CA THR A 287 1.93 13.04 17.92
C THR A 287 3.22 12.23 18.02
N THR A 288 4.19 12.76 18.77
CA THR A 288 5.48 12.11 18.97
C THR A 288 5.27 10.75 19.64
N ALA A 289 5.72 9.68 18.96
CA ALA A 289 6.24 8.51 19.66
C ALA A 289 7.72 8.76 19.84
N CYS A 290 8.08 9.62 20.80
CA CYS A 290 9.41 9.53 21.36
C CYS A 290 9.37 8.39 22.37
N GLU A 291 9.42 7.14 21.90
CA GLU A 291 9.97 6.08 22.75
C GLU A 291 11.48 6.31 22.79
N PRO A 292 12.09 6.46 23.99
CA PRO A 292 13.53 6.39 24.09
C PRO A 292 13.96 5.01 23.57
N GLY A 293 14.84 4.99 22.58
CA GLY A 293 15.35 3.75 22.01
C GLY A 293 15.87 2.80 23.11
N PRO A 294 15.85 1.48 22.87
CA PRO A 294 16.30 0.51 23.86
C PRO A 294 17.74 0.84 24.28
N PRO A 295 18.10 0.69 25.57
CA PRO A 295 19.47 0.90 26.02
C PRO A 295 20.38 -0.01 25.19
N ALA A 296 21.49 0.56 24.70
CA ALA A 296 22.49 -0.17 23.93
C ALA A 296 22.83 -1.49 24.64
N SER A 297 22.48 -2.61 24.00
CA SER A 297 22.83 -3.95 24.45
C SER A 297 24.30 -4.22 24.13
N GLY A 298 25.18 -3.69 24.97
CA GLY A 298 26.62 -3.97 24.98
C GLY A 298 27.07 -4.37 26.39
N PRO A 299 27.83 -5.46 26.58
CA PRO A 299 28.22 -5.91 27.89
C PRO A 299 29.54 -5.24 28.29
N GLU A 300 29.51 -4.04 28.86
CA GLU A 300 30.60 -3.60 29.73
C GLU A 300 30.19 -2.39 30.57
N ALA A 301 29.76 -2.67 31.79
CA ALA A 301 29.65 -1.68 32.83
C ALA A 301 31.06 -1.33 33.35
N ALA A 302 31.53 -0.11 33.06
CA ALA A 302 32.62 0.50 33.82
C ALA A 302 32.51 2.03 33.82
N ALA A 303 31.98 2.53 34.95
CA ALA A 303 32.25 3.82 35.57
C ALA A 303 32.55 5.05 34.67
N ALA A 304 31.49 5.81 34.38
CA ALA A 304 31.59 7.27 34.21
C ALA A 304 30.36 7.93 34.85
N GLN A 305 30.57 9.06 35.53
CA GLN A 305 29.58 9.81 36.30
C GLN A 305 28.37 10.25 35.45
N PRO A 306 27.19 10.49 36.06
CA PRO A 306 25.99 10.88 35.32
C PRO A 306 26.17 12.32 34.84
N VAL A 307 26.62 12.50 33.60
CA VAL A 307 26.37 13.74 32.89
C VAL A 307 24.87 13.73 32.60
N ALA A 308 24.14 14.64 33.22
CA ALA A 308 22.76 14.90 32.86
C ALA A 308 22.74 15.41 31.41
N THR A 309 22.66 14.49 30.46
CA THR A 309 22.23 14.81 29.11
C THR A 309 20.76 15.17 29.23
N THR A 310 20.47 16.47 29.30
CA THR A 310 19.13 16.99 29.06
C THR A 310 18.62 16.30 27.78
N PRO A 311 17.49 15.57 27.82
CA PRO A 311 16.93 15.02 26.59
C PRO A 311 16.66 16.23 25.68
N GLN A 312 17.37 16.27 24.56
CA GLN A 312 17.12 17.25 23.53
C GLN A 312 15.66 17.06 23.12
N PRO A 313 14.76 18.05 23.28
CA PRO A 313 13.37 17.87 22.94
C PRO A 313 13.31 17.50 21.45
N CYS A 314 12.67 16.37 21.16
CA CYS A 314 12.34 15.97 19.80
C CYS A 314 11.68 17.21 19.15
N ALA A 315 12.28 17.76 18.09
CA ALA A 315 11.65 18.84 17.34
C ALA A 315 10.28 18.32 16.90
N VAL A 316 9.21 18.93 17.41
CA VAL A 316 7.85 18.58 17.06
C VAL A 316 7.72 18.86 15.56
N ALA A 317 7.75 17.83 14.74
CA ALA A 317 7.63 18.01 13.31
C ALA A 317 6.16 18.33 13.01
N ASN A 318 5.86 19.61 12.80
CA ASN A 318 4.53 20.03 12.34
C ASN A 318 4.25 19.45 10.96
N GLY A 319 2.97 19.25 10.65
CA GLY A 319 2.49 18.95 9.31
C GLY A 319 1.93 20.19 8.65
N ARG A 320 2.24 20.38 7.37
CA ARG A 320 1.74 21.50 6.56
C ARG A 320 0.82 20.99 5.46
N ILE A 321 -0.39 21.54 5.35
CA ILE A 321 -1.29 21.34 4.22
C ILE A 321 -1.48 22.65 3.45
N SER A 322 -1.44 22.57 2.12
CA SER A 322 -1.71 23.68 1.21
C SER A 322 -2.90 23.33 0.32
N TYR A 323 -3.82 24.28 0.14
CA TYR A 323 -5.04 24.10 -0.65
C TYR A 323 -4.94 24.86 -1.98
N PRO A 324 -5.71 24.46 -3.02
CA PRO A 324 -5.68 25.12 -4.33
C PRO A 324 -6.10 26.59 -4.33
N ASP A 325 -6.92 27.00 -3.36
CA ASP A 325 -7.36 28.39 -3.18
C ASP A 325 -6.27 29.31 -2.58
N GLY A 326 -5.11 28.74 -2.22
CA GLY A 326 -4.01 29.44 -1.57
C GLY A 326 -4.05 29.40 -0.05
N SER A 327 -5.12 28.86 0.56
CA SER A 327 -5.19 28.64 2.00
C SER A 327 -4.14 27.62 2.43
N THR A 328 -3.65 27.73 3.68
CA THR A 328 -2.68 26.79 4.25
C THR A 328 -2.94 26.57 5.73
N TYR A 329 -2.59 25.40 6.24
CA TYR A 329 -2.45 25.14 7.67
C TYR A 329 -1.08 24.52 7.95
N GLU A 330 -0.41 24.97 9.00
CA GLU A 330 0.82 24.39 9.52
C GLU A 330 0.72 24.21 11.03
N GLY A 331 0.85 22.98 11.52
CA GLY A 331 0.73 22.70 12.95
C GLY A 331 0.61 21.21 13.28
N GLU A 332 -0.03 20.95 14.40
CA GLU A 332 -0.25 19.62 14.94
C GLU A 332 -1.36 18.85 14.20
N TRP A 333 -1.17 17.53 14.08
CA TRP A 333 -2.12 16.58 13.52
C TRP A 333 -2.23 15.37 14.42
N LYS A 334 -3.44 14.79 14.48
CA LYS A 334 -3.72 13.58 15.25
C LYS A 334 -4.68 12.70 14.46
N LYS A 335 -4.25 11.48 14.12
CA LYS A 335 -5.05 10.51 13.37
C LYS A 335 -5.74 11.11 12.14
N GLY A 336 -4.99 11.87 11.34
CA GLY A 336 -5.45 12.47 10.09
C GLY A 336 -6.26 13.75 10.27
N ARG A 337 -6.35 14.31 11.49
CA ARG A 337 -7.12 15.52 11.78
C ARG A 337 -6.23 16.64 12.25
N ILE A 338 -6.58 17.87 11.84
CA ILE A 338 -6.05 19.11 12.39
C ILE A 338 -6.57 19.24 13.83
N GLU A 339 -5.72 18.93 14.80
CA GLU A 339 -6.00 18.97 16.24
C GLU A 339 -4.72 19.32 16.98
N GLY A 340 -4.79 20.30 17.88
CA GLY A 340 -3.63 20.83 18.59
C GLY A 340 -3.30 22.26 18.17
N ARG A 341 -2.04 22.69 18.33
CA ARG A 341 -1.64 24.07 17.98
C ARG A 341 -1.17 24.19 16.53
N GLY A 342 -1.50 25.32 15.90
CA GLY A 342 -1.02 25.62 14.56
C GLY A 342 -1.37 27.04 14.09
N THR A 343 -1.07 27.27 12.81
CA THR A 343 -1.35 28.52 12.10
C THR A 343 -2.10 28.19 10.81
N ALA A 344 -3.29 28.79 10.63
CA ALA A 344 -4.05 28.77 9.39
C ALA A 344 -3.95 30.13 8.70
N THR A 345 -3.63 30.14 7.41
CA THR A 345 -3.72 31.30 6.52
C THR A 345 -4.83 31.04 5.52
N TYR A 346 -5.78 31.94 5.40
CA TYR A 346 -6.93 31.80 4.52
C TYR A 346 -6.69 32.56 3.21
N ALA A 347 -7.36 32.13 2.13
CA ALA A 347 -7.24 32.76 0.80
C ALA A 347 -7.58 34.26 0.79
N ASN A 348 -8.43 34.73 1.70
CA ASN A 348 -8.77 36.14 1.84
C ASN A 348 -7.74 36.95 2.65
N GLY A 349 -6.63 36.33 3.08
CA GLY A 349 -5.55 36.98 3.84
C GLY A 349 -5.72 36.95 5.35
N MET A 350 -6.81 36.39 5.89
CA MET A 350 -6.94 36.19 7.34
C MET A 350 -5.91 35.18 7.84
N VAL A 351 -5.46 35.36 9.07
CA VAL A 351 -4.52 34.46 9.73
C VAL A 351 -5.03 34.12 11.13
N TYR A 352 -5.18 32.83 11.42
CA TYR A 352 -5.46 32.34 12.76
C TYR A 352 -4.26 31.59 13.32
N GLU A 353 -3.83 31.95 14.52
CA GLU A 353 -2.77 31.29 15.27
C GLU A 353 -3.32 30.84 16.62
N GLY A 354 -3.37 29.53 16.88
CA GLY A 354 -3.98 29.06 18.12
C GLY A 354 -4.20 27.56 18.17
N ALA A 355 -5.05 27.15 19.10
CA ALA A 355 -5.48 25.76 19.20
C ALA A 355 -6.62 25.45 18.20
N PHE A 356 -6.65 24.19 17.77
CA PHE A 356 -7.60 23.62 16.83
C PHE A 356 -8.18 22.33 17.38
N LEU A 357 -9.44 22.06 17.04
CA LEU A 357 -10.12 20.79 17.27
C LEU A 357 -10.95 20.45 16.04
N ASN A 358 -10.63 19.33 15.38
CA ASN A 358 -11.25 18.91 14.11
C ASN A 358 -11.27 20.05 13.06
N ALA A 359 -10.11 20.64 12.77
CA ALA A 359 -9.93 21.74 11.81
C ALA A 359 -10.59 23.08 12.15
N ARG A 360 -11.27 23.19 13.31
CA ARG A 360 -11.89 24.44 13.78
C ARG A 360 -11.04 25.11 14.86
N SER A 361 -10.98 26.44 14.85
CA SER A 361 -10.43 27.24 15.95
C SER A 361 -11.09 26.88 17.27
N HIS A 362 -10.30 26.57 18.29
CA HIS A 362 -10.77 26.11 19.59
C HIS A 362 -9.78 26.50 20.69
N GLY A 363 -10.25 26.74 21.92
CA GLY A 363 -9.39 27.15 23.02
C GLY A 363 -8.80 28.54 22.80
N GLN A 364 -7.54 28.76 23.17
CA GLN A 364 -6.89 30.07 23.02
C GLN A 364 -6.35 30.26 21.61
N GLY A 365 -6.60 31.43 21.01
CA GLY A 365 -6.11 31.76 19.69
C GLY A 365 -6.28 33.23 19.29
N ARG A 366 -5.48 33.64 18.31
CA ARG A 366 -5.45 34.98 17.74
C ARG A 366 -5.83 34.95 16.27
N MET A 367 -6.87 35.69 15.89
CA MET A 367 -7.26 35.94 14.50
C MET A 367 -6.83 37.34 14.10
N THR A 368 -6.16 37.46 12.95
CA THR A 368 -5.74 38.72 12.34
C THR A 368 -6.40 38.84 10.97
N TYR A 369 -7.05 39.97 10.73
CA TYR A 369 -7.78 40.25 9.50
C TYR A 369 -6.99 41.23 8.62
N PRO A 370 -7.17 41.19 7.28
CA PRO A 370 -6.46 42.09 6.36
C PRO A 370 -6.75 43.58 6.58
N ASP A 371 -7.91 43.91 7.14
CA ASP A 371 -8.32 45.28 7.48
C ASP A 371 -7.66 45.80 8.78
N GLY A 372 -6.85 44.98 9.45
CA GLY A 372 -6.20 45.32 10.71
C GLY A 372 -7.01 44.98 11.95
N TYR A 373 -8.24 44.46 11.82
CA TYR A 373 -8.97 43.90 12.94
C TYR A 373 -8.22 42.70 13.51
N VAL A 374 -8.14 42.60 14.84
CA VAL A 374 -7.50 41.50 15.55
C VAL A 374 -8.38 41.06 16.70
N TYR A 375 -8.58 39.75 16.83
CA TYR A 375 -9.14 39.14 18.03
C TYR A 375 -8.13 38.21 18.67
N ASP A 376 -7.92 38.32 19.98
CA ASP A 376 -7.02 37.47 20.78
C ASP A 376 -7.78 36.98 22.02
N GLY A 377 -8.12 35.70 22.08
CA GLY A 377 -8.95 35.17 23.16
C GLY A 377 -9.42 33.73 22.97
N GLU A 378 -10.52 33.40 23.65
CA GLU A 378 -11.12 32.08 23.66
C GLU A 378 -12.03 31.81 22.43
N TRP A 379 -11.92 30.59 21.92
CA TRP A 379 -12.64 30.07 20.75
C TRP A 379 -13.34 28.76 21.08
N ALA A 380 -14.53 28.57 20.53
CA ALA A 380 -15.24 27.30 20.55
C ALA A 380 -15.93 27.06 19.21
N GLU A 381 -15.72 25.89 18.62
CA GLU A 381 -16.35 25.48 17.35
C GLU A 381 -16.15 26.49 16.20
N GLY A 382 -15.01 27.18 16.16
CA GLY A 382 -14.72 28.20 15.14
C GLY A 382 -15.28 29.60 15.43
N GLU A 383 -15.93 29.81 16.57
CA GLU A 383 -16.49 31.10 16.97
C GLU A 383 -15.78 31.66 18.21
N ARG A 384 -15.69 32.99 18.29
CA ARG A 384 -15.24 33.71 19.50
C ARG A 384 -16.20 33.39 20.64
N ASN A 385 -15.69 32.83 21.73
CA ASN A 385 -16.52 32.35 22.84
C ASN A 385 -15.69 32.28 24.12
N GLY A 386 -16.06 33.03 25.15
CA GLY A 386 -15.27 33.20 26.38
C GLY A 386 -14.64 34.58 26.45
N GLN A 387 -13.51 34.73 27.16
CA GLN A 387 -12.84 36.02 27.31
C GLN A 387 -11.92 36.32 26.13
N GLY A 388 -11.84 37.59 25.71
CA GLY A 388 -10.92 38.01 24.66
C GLY A 388 -10.72 39.51 24.53
N THR A 389 -9.77 39.88 23.68
CA THR A 389 -9.44 41.25 23.30
C THR A 389 -9.67 41.43 21.80
N ALA A 390 -10.51 42.38 21.42
CA ALA A 390 -10.72 42.82 20.04
C ALA A 390 -10.06 44.19 19.83
N THR A 391 -9.16 44.28 18.87
CA THR A 391 -8.46 45.51 18.46
C THR A 391 -8.90 45.87 17.05
N TYR A 392 -9.34 47.10 16.83
CA TYR A 392 -9.84 47.60 15.55
C TYR A 392 -8.79 48.47 14.85
N GLU A 393 -8.93 48.67 13.54
CA GLU A 393 -7.98 49.44 12.71
C GLU A 393 -7.77 50.87 13.22
N ASP A 394 -8.85 51.50 13.69
CA ASP A 394 -8.85 52.86 14.25
C ASP A 394 -8.10 52.97 15.57
N GLY A 395 -7.75 51.84 16.22
CA GLY A 395 -7.14 51.76 17.54
C GLY A 395 -8.15 51.56 18.67
N THR A 396 -9.44 51.39 18.38
CA THR A 396 -10.44 50.99 19.37
C THR A 396 -10.09 49.61 19.92
N VAL A 397 -10.24 49.43 21.24
CA VAL A 397 -9.96 48.16 21.92
C VAL A 397 -11.14 47.77 22.80
N TYR A 398 -11.65 46.55 22.61
CA TYR A 398 -12.60 45.91 23.51
C TYR A 398 -11.91 44.75 24.25
N VAL A 399 -12.06 44.69 25.58
CA VAL A 399 -11.62 43.57 26.43
C VAL A 399 -12.82 43.07 27.21
N GLY A 400 -13.22 41.82 27.01
CA GLY A 400 -14.41 41.28 27.70
C GLY A 400 -14.87 39.93 27.17
N GLY A 401 -16.11 39.58 27.52
CA GLY A 401 -16.73 38.32 27.13
C GLY A 401 -17.27 38.32 25.70
N PHE A 402 -17.27 37.14 25.10
CA PHE A 402 -17.86 36.84 23.80
C PHE A 402 -18.74 35.59 23.91
N LEU A 403 -19.85 35.58 23.17
CA LEU A 403 -20.71 34.42 23.02
C LEU A 403 -21.18 34.34 21.57
N LYS A 404 -20.83 33.23 20.89
CA LYS A 404 -21.16 33.01 19.46
C LYS A 404 -20.75 34.17 18.56
N GLY A 405 -19.53 34.67 18.76
CA GLY A 405 -18.99 35.79 17.99
C GLY A 405 -19.35 37.17 18.53
N GLN A 406 -20.40 37.33 19.33
CA GLN A 406 -20.89 38.65 19.76
C GLN A 406 -20.30 39.05 21.11
N ARG A 407 -20.08 40.35 21.33
CA ARG A 407 -19.73 40.88 22.66
C ARG A 407 -20.84 40.53 23.66
N HIS A 408 -20.46 39.99 24.81
CA HIS A 408 -21.41 39.47 25.79
C HIS A 408 -20.85 39.48 27.21
N GLY A 409 -21.71 39.61 28.22
CA GLY A 409 -21.31 39.60 29.62
C GLY A 409 -20.59 40.89 30.00
N GLN A 410 -19.54 40.82 30.82
CA GLN A 410 -18.80 42.01 31.24
C GLN A 410 -17.70 42.36 30.22
N GLY A 411 -17.54 43.65 29.93
CA GLY A 411 -16.49 44.10 29.03
C GLY A 411 -16.24 45.60 29.08
N ARG A 412 -15.06 45.99 28.60
CA ARG A 412 -14.58 47.36 28.51
C ARG A 412 -14.19 47.71 27.08
N ILE A 413 -14.78 48.75 26.51
CA ILE A 413 -14.36 49.35 25.23
C ILE A 413 -13.62 50.66 25.50
N THR A 414 -12.53 50.89 24.78
CA THR A 414 -11.69 52.10 24.84
C THR A 414 -11.47 52.59 23.41
N MET A 415 -11.91 53.81 23.12
CA MET A 415 -11.75 54.44 21.81
C MET A 415 -10.53 55.38 21.79
N PRO A 416 -9.95 55.64 20.60
CA PRO A 416 -8.81 56.56 20.44
C PRO A 416 -9.09 58.00 20.87
N ASP A 417 -10.34 58.44 20.79
CA ASP A 417 -10.79 59.78 21.18
C ASP A 417 -10.85 59.97 22.72
N GLY A 418 -10.65 58.90 23.48
CA GLY A 418 -10.68 58.89 24.94
C GLY A 418 -12.03 58.43 25.52
N PHE A 419 -13.05 58.13 24.70
CA PHE A 419 -14.27 57.51 25.18
C PHE A 419 -13.97 56.11 25.74
N THR A 420 -14.56 55.78 26.89
CA THR A 420 -14.54 54.42 27.44
C THR A 420 -15.90 54.03 27.95
N TYR A 421 -16.27 52.76 27.79
CA TYR A 421 -17.39 52.16 28.49
C TYR A 421 -16.95 50.86 29.16
N GLU A 422 -17.37 50.64 30.40
CA GLU A 422 -17.15 49.42 31.17
C GLU A 422 -18.47 48.96 31.79
N GLY A 423 -18.92 47.75 31.48
CA GLY A 423 -20.19 47.24 31.98
C GLY A 423 -20.68 46.01 31.23
N GLU A 424 -22.00 45.80 31.30
CA GLU A 424 -22.70 44.67 30.71
C GLU A 424 -22.91 44.82 29.18
N TRP A 425 -22.82 43.69 28.49
CA TRP A 425 -23.00 43.53 27.05
C TRP A 425 -23.94 42.37 26.78
N SER A 426 -24.87 42.55 25.84
CA SER A 426 -25.73 41.48 25.35
C SER A 426 -26.06 41.71 23.89
N GLU A 427 -26.11 40.63 23.11
CA GLU A 427 -26.38 40.66 21.67
C GLU A 427 -25.48 41.66 20.91
N GLY A 428 -24.20 41.74 21.31
CA GLY A 428 -23.22 42.63 20.68
C GLY A 428 -23.27 44.08 21.15
N GLY A 429 -24.36 44.51 21.79
CA GLY A 429 -24.58 45.89 22.22
C GLY A 429 -24.38 46.13 23.71
N ILE A 430 -24.16 47.40 24.07
CA ILE A 430 -24.09 47.89 25.45
C ILE A 430 -25.48 47.79 26.08
N ASN A 431 -25.63 47.00 27.13
CA ASN A 431 -26.91 46.71 27.77
C ASN A 431 -26.72 46.42 29.25
N GLY A 432 -27.67 46.78 30.10
CA GLY A 432 -27.58 46.52 31.54
C GLY A 432 -26.76 47.58 32.28
N GLN A 433 -26.11 47.21 33.38
CA GLN A 433 -25.39 48.18 34.23
C GLN A 433 -24.01 48.50 33.67
N GLY A 434 -23.60 49.78 33.70
CA GLY A 434 -22.26 50.16 33.29
C GLY A 434 -21.86 51.59 33.61
N LYS A 435 -20.64 51.93 33.17
CA LYS A 435 -20.00 53.23 33.31
C LYS A 435 -19.46 53.70 31.97
N ALA A 436 -20.00 54.80 31.44
CA ALA A 436 -19.44 55.51 30.30
C ALA A 436 -18.62 56.72 30.77
N THR A 437 -17.40 56.87 30.25
CA THR A 437 -16.56 58.07 30.42
C THR A 437 -16.36 58.68 29.04
N TYR A 438 -16.79 59.92 28.86
CA TYR A 438 -16.77 60.62 27.59
C TYR A 438 -15.44 61.38 27.40
N ALA A 439 -15.08 61.66 26.15
CA ALA A 439 -13.83 62.36 25.79
C ALA A 439 -13.69 63.74 26.45
N ASN A 440 -14.80 64.40 26.77
CA ASN A 440 -14.83 65.68 27.47
C ASN A 440 -14.63 65.57 29.01
N GLY A 441 -14.54 64.35 29.54
CA GLY A 441 -14.41 64.05 30.97
C GLY A 441 -15.73 63.82 31.70
N ASP A 442 -16.88 63.91 31.03
CA ASP A 442 -18.17 63.56 31.62
C ASP A 442 -18.22 62.05 31.91
N VAL A 443 -18.99 61.65 32.93
CA VAL A 443 -19.14 60.26 33.35
C VAL A 443 -20.60 59.96 33.60
N TYR A 444 -21.12 58.90 32.98
CA TYR A 444 -22.42 58.32 33.32
C TYR A 444 -22.22 56.94 33.97
N GLU A 445 -22.89 56.70 35.09
CA GLU A 445 -22.97 55.40 35.77
C GLU A 445 -24.44 55.02 35.96
N GLY A 446 -24.89 53.91 35.38
CA GLY A 446 -26.30 53.51 35.45
C GLY A 446 -26.68 52.42 34.44
N GLN A 447 -27.98 52.27 34.24
CA GLN A 447 -28.52 51.32 33.27
C GLN A 447 -28.37 51.82 31.82
N PHE A 448 -28.22 50.87 30.90
CA PHE A 448 -28.16 51.06 29.46
C PHE A 448 -29.08 50.07 28.75
N ALA A 449 -29.65 50.48 27.62
CA ALA A 449 -30.38 49.62 26.71
C ALA A 449 -30.08 50.04 25.27
N ASN A 450 -29.55 49.12 24.46
CA ASN A 450 -29.08 49.39 23.09
C ASN A 450 -28.18 50.65 23.06
N GLY A 451 -27.16 50.62 23.94
CA GLY A 451 -26.18 51.66 24.24
C GLY A 451 -26.68 53.07 24.58
N ARG A 452 -27.99 53.26 24.70
CA ARG A 452 -28.57 54.47 25.29
C ARG A 452 -28.66 54.35 26.80
N ARG A 453 -28.45 55.48 27.48
CA ARG A 453 -28.72 55.61 28.92
C ARG A 453 -30.22 55.38 29.16
N GLU A 454 -30.54 54.42 30.00
CA GLU A 454 -31.91 53.99 30.30
C GLU A 454 -32.02 53.75 31.82
N GLY A 455 -33.22 53.70 32.39
CA GLY A 455 -33.41 53.32 33.79
C GLY A 455 -32.75 54.28 34.80
N GLU A 456 -32.41 53.80 36.00
CA GLU A 456 -31.78 54.65 37.01
C GLU A 456 -30.29 54.88 36.69
N GLY A 457 -29.83 56.13 36.78
CA GLY A 457 -28.44 56.48 36.51
C GLY A 457 -28.01 57.86 37.03
N THR A 458 -26.70 58.06 37.10
CA THR A 458 -26.04 59.30 37.55
C THR A 458 -25.06 59.81 36.49
N MET A 459 -25.28 61.03 36.01
CA MET A 459 -24.36 61.79 35.14
C MET A 459 -23.53 62.75 36.00
N ARG A 460 -22.21 62.72 35.86
CA ARG A 460 -21.24 63.63 36.49
C ARG A 460 -20.51 64.36 35.38
N TYR A 461 -20.72 65.66 35.30
CA TYR A 461 -20.09 66.49 34.27
C TYR A 461 -18.68 66.89 34.69
N ALA A 462 -17.79 67.11 33.73
CA ALA A 462 -16.43 67.60 33.97
C ALA A 462 -16.41 68.97 34.71
N SER A 463 -17.50 69.73 34.63
CA SER A 463 -17.72 70.97 35.40
C SER A 463 -17.94 70.75 36.90
N GLY A 464 -18.20 69.51 37.34
CA GLY A 464 -18.56 69.14 38.71
C GLY A 464 -20.08 69.07 38.97
N GLN A 465 -20.92 69.41 37.98
CA GLN A 465 -22.38 69.22 38.07
C GLN A 465 -22.72 67.73 38.12
N VAL A 466 -23.75 67.37 38.90
CA VAL A 466 -24.22 65.98 39.03
C VAL A 466 -25.73 65.94 38.80
N GLU A 467 -26.17 65.03 37.95
CA GLU A 467 -27.58 64.76 37.66
C GLU A 467 -27.88 63.29 37.94
N GLN A 468 -28.90 63.02 38.75
CA GLN A 468 -29.29 61.66 39.12
C GLN A 468 -30.80 61.50 38.96
N GLY A 469 -31.24 60.40 38.36
CA GLY A 469 -32.65 60.10 38.22
C GLY A 469 -32.94 59.00 37.20
N LEU A 470 -34.18 58.98 36.71
CA LEU A 470 -34.64 58.05 35.69
C LEU A 470 -34.30 58.57 34.29
N TRP A 471 -33.61 57.79 33.49
CA TRP A 471 -33.26 58.05 32.10
C TRP A 471 -34.18 57.24 31.17
N ARG A 472 -34.60 57.86 30.07
CA ARG A 472 -35.33 57.18 28.99
C ARG A 472 -34.81 57.67 27.65
N ASP A 473 -34.43 56.74 26.79
CA ASP A 473 -33.88 57.04 25.45
C ASP A 473 -32.73 58.04 25.49
N GLY A 474 -31.86 57.95 26.49
CA GLY A 474 -30.72 58.84 26.65
C GLY A 474 -31.01 60.18 27.33
N VAL A 475 -32.24 60.47 27.74
CA VAL A 475 -32.65 61.75 28.36
C VAL A 475 -33.11 61.56 29.81
N LEU A 476 -32.69 62.45 30.71
CA LEU A 476 -33.14 62.47 32.10
C LEU A 476 -34.62 62.90 32.18
N VAL A 477 -35.49 61.99 32.62
CA VAL A 477 -36.91 62.23 32.82
C VAL A 477 -37.11 63.15 34.03
N GLY A 478 -37.59 64.37 33.78
CA GLY A 478 -37.88 65.36 34.82
C GLY A 478 -36.97 66.59 34.84
N ALA A 479 -36.07 66.75 33.87
CA ALA A 479 -35.44 68.04 33.58
C ALA A 479 -36.49 68.99 32.99
N ASP A 480 -37.13 69.76 33.86
CA ASP A 480 -38.15 70.80 33.64
C ASP A 480 -39.53 70.36 33.13
N THR A 481 -40.46 70.15 34.06
CA THR A 481 -41.80 70.72 33.88
C THR A 481 -41.80 72.11 34.53
N PRO A 482 -41.82 73.23 33.78
CA PRO A 482 -42.08 74.52 34.38
C PRO A 482 -43.56 74.58 34.72
N ALA A 483 -43.88 74.65 36.02
CA ALA A 483 -45.16 75.13 36.47
C ALA A 483 -45.32 76.60 36.02
N ALA A 484 -46.48 76.92 35.46
CA ALA A 484 -46.80 78.24 34.94
C ALA A 484 -46.54 79.39 35.95
N ALA A 485 -45.72 80.36 35.57
CA ALA A 485 -45.81 81.77 35.99
C ALA A 485 -44.90 82.65 35.10
N SER A 486 -45.31 83.90 34.94
CA SER A 486 -44.91 84.89 33.95
C SER A 486 -43.52 85.52 34.08
N SER A 487 -43.00 85.95 32.93
CA SER A 487 -42.12 87.12 32.65
C SER A 487 -40.73 87.21 33.29
N GLY A 488 -39.70 87.20 32.43
CA GLY A 488 -38.37 87.76 32.72
C GLY A 488 -37.26 87.08 31.93
N SER A 489 -36.64 87.80 30.98
CA SER A 489 -35.63 87.32 30.03
C SER A 489 -34.20 87.55 30.53
N VAL A 490 -33.31 86.55 30.55
CA VAL A 490 -31.82 86.63 30.34
C VAL A 490 -31.30 85.21 29.93
N PRO A 491 -30.24 85.04 29.12
CA PRO A 491 -30.11 83.92 28.19
C PRO A 491 -29.07 82.86 28.55
N GLY A 492 -29.15 81.71 27.87
CA GLY A 492 -27.99 80.91 27.49
C GLY A 492 -27.63 79.76 28.43
N SER A 493 -28.44 78.71 28.43
CA SER A 493 -27.94 77.35 28.65
C SER A 493 -28.25 76.57 27.38
N THR A 494 -27.23 76.33 26.57
CA THR A 494 -27.30 75.29 25.54
C THR A 494 -27.78 74.02 26.25
N PRO A 495 -28.83 73.32 25.78
CA PRO A 495 -29.17 72.03 26.34
C PRO A 495 -27.92 71.15 26.32
N PRO A 496 -27.70 70.29 27.33
CA PRO A 496 -26.56 69.39 27.32
C PRO A 496 -26.57 68.64 25.97
N PRO A 497 -25.39 68.42 25.35
CA PRO A 497 -25.35 67.64 24.12
C PRO A 497 -26.09 66.34 24.38
N GLU A 498 -26.88 65.92 23.40
CA GLU A 498 -27.46 64.59 23.28
C GLU A 498 -26.31 63.60 23.13
N ALA A 499 -25.51 63.43 24.19
CA ALA A 499 -24.37 62.54 24.25
C ALA A 499 -24.92 61.14 24.48
N ALA A 500 -25.56 60.61 23.44
CA ALA A 500 -25.62 59.17 23.25
C ALA A 500 -24.18 58.62 23.35
N VAL A 501 -24.05 57.37 23.78
CA VAL A 501 -22.82 56.64 23.48
C VAL A 501 -22.57 56.80 21.98
N PRO A 502 -21.33 57.09 21.53
CA PRO A 502 -21.06 57.27 20.11
C PRO A 502 -21.68 56.10 19.34
N ASP A 503 -22.47 56.39 18.31
CA ASP A 503 -23.12 55.37 17.46
C ASP A 503 -22.07 54.37 16.92
N GLU A 504 -20.82 54.86 16.76
CA GLU A 504 -19.62 54.09 16.40
C GLU A 504 -19.25 52.99 17.42
N ALA A 505 -19.60 53.09 18.70
CA ALA A 505 -19.34 52.03 19.70
C ALA A 505 -20.26 50.82 19.52
N GLU A 506 -21.48 51.08 19.06
CA GLU A 506 -22.51 50.08 18.77
C GLU A 506 -22.36 49.52 17.35
N ALA A 507 -21.98 50.36 16.38
CA ALA A 507 -21.93 50.04 14.96
C ALA A 507 -20.61 49.41 14.48
N LEU A 508 -19.66 49.10 15.39
CA LEU A 508 -18.44 48.37 14.99
C LEU A 508 -18.83 47.06 14.31
N PRO A 509 -18.29 46.77 13.12
CA PRO A 509 -18.72 45.62 12.33
C PRO A 509 -18.59 44.33 13.13
N GLU A 510 -19.73 43.65 13.33
CA GLU A 510 -19.74 42.29 13.82
C GLU A 510 -19.54 41.37 12.61
N ASP A 511 -18.29 40.98 12.42
CA ASP A 511 -17.93 40.15 11.28
C ASP A 511 -18.57 38.77 11.45
N SER A 512 -19.59 38.51 10.62
CA SER A 512 -20.47 37.34 10.71
C SER A 512 -20.11 36.34 9.62
N VAL A 513 -19.86 35.11 10.09
CA VAL A 513 -19.37 33.92 9.37
C VAL A 513 -17.85 33.89 9.17
N GLN A 514 -17.17 33.29 10.16
CA GLN A 514 -15.74 32.97 10.09
C GLN A 514 -15.52 31.65 9.32
N PRO A 515 -14.56 31.58 8.40
CA PRO A 515 -14.30 30.36 7.64
C PRO A 515 -13.70 29.27 8.54
N SER A 516 -14.22 28.07 8.43
CA SER A 516 -13.52 26.88 8.91
C SER A 516 -12.32 26.60 8.01
N THR A 517 -11.21 26.11 8.59
CA THR A 517 -10.14 25.50 7.78
C THR A 517 -10.76 24.38 6.95
N PRO A 518 -10.51 24.30 5.63
CA PRO A 518 -11.11 23.25 4.80
C PRO A 518 -10.76 21.87 5.35
N GLU A 519 -11.77 21.06 5.65
CA GLU A 519 -11.57 19.69 6.09
C GLU A 519 -11.20 18.84 4.87
N VAL A 520 -10.13 18.05 4.98
CA VAL A 520 -9.80 17.09 3.92
C VAL A 520 -10.80 15.95 4.03
N ALA A 521 -11.51 15.67 2.94
CA ALA A 521 -12.34 14.47 2.86
C ALA A 521 -11.45 13.23 3.02
N GLN A 522 -11.70 12.46 4.08
CA GLN A 522 -10.94 11.26 4.43
C GLN A 522 -11.21 10.09 3.48
#